data_AF-X1RKI9-F1
#
_entry.id   AF-X1RKI9-F1
#
_cell.length_a   1.000
_cell.length_b   1.000
_cell.length_c   1.000
_cell.angle_alpha   90.00
_cell.angle_beta   90.00
_cell.angle_gamma   90.00
#
_symmetry.space_group_name_H-M   'P 1'
#
loop_
_entity.id
_entity.type
_entity.pdbx_description
1 polymer ?
#
loop_
_entity_poly.entity_id
_entity_poly.type
_entity_poly.pdbx_seq_one_letter_code
_entity_poly.pdbx_strand_id
1 'polypeptide(L)' 'MPEEKIEPILKLPPETKTRLETMRADVKRARHAIKVMEELGLDVLEIKEKLDWADNVRKTLLREFV' A
#
# COMPACT_ATOMS: atom_id res chain seq x y z
N MET A 1 21.44 -0.50 18.30
CA MET A 1 21.87 0.34 17.17
C MET A 1 20.87 1.48 17.07
N PRO A 2 21.28 2.76 17.11
CA PRO A 2 20.34 3.84 16.91
C PRO A 2 19.90 3.79 15.44
N GLU A 3 18.59 3.73 15.21
CA GLU A 3 18.02 3.87 13.88
C GLU A 3 18.34 5.29 13.39
N GLU A 4 19.20 5.40 12.37
CA GLU A 4 19.43 6.67 11.68
C GLU A 4 18.09 7.14 11.11
N LYS A 5 17.55 8.23 11.66
CA LYS A 5 16.44 8.96 11.04
C LYS A 5 16.98 9.53 9.74
N ILE A 6 16.69 8.86 8.64
CA ILE A 6 16.93 9.37 7.29
C ILE A 6 16.05 10.62 7.17
N GLU A 7 16.63 11.80 7.29
CA GLU A 7 15.90 13.02 6.93
C GLU A 7 15.51 12.89 5.45
N PRO A 8 14.22 12.97 5.10
CA PRO A 8 13.81 12.79 3.70
C PRO A 8 14.32 13.98 2.88
N ILE A 9 15.47 13.78 2.23
CA ILE A 9 16.09 14.75 1.30
C ILE A 9 15.13 15.02 0.10
N LEU A 10 14.18 14.13 -0.16
CA LEU A 10 13.23 14.20 -1.27
C LEU A 10 11.78 14.17 -0.76
N LYS A 11 11.05 15.28 -0.89
CA LYS A 11 9.58 15.27 -0.79
C LYS A 11 9.01 14.53 -2.00
N LEU A 12 7.93 13.78 -1.80
CA LEU A 12 7.20 13.20 -2.91
C LEU A 12 6.68 14.29 -3.86
N PRO A 13 6.80 14.11 -5.18
CA PRO A 13 6.11 14.97 -6.14
C PRO A 13 4.60 15.00 -5.84
N PRO A 14 3.92 16.15 -5.98
CA PRO A 14 2.48 16.28 -5.68
C PRO A 14 1.59 15.26 -6.41
N GLU A 15 1.96 14.92 -7.64
CA GLU A 15 1.28 13.90 -8.46
C GLU A 15 1.39 12.51 -7.84
N THR A 16 2.57 12.15 -7.35
CA THR A 16 2.82 10.86 -6.69
C THR A 16 2.07 10.78 -5.36
N LYS A 17 2.06 11.85 -4.57
CA LYS A 17 1.25 11.93 -3.34
C LYS A 17 -0.22 11.68 -3.64
N THR A 18 -0.78 12.39 -4.62
CA THR A 18 -2.18 12.24 -5.03
C THR A 18 -2.48 10.79 -5.44
N ARG A 19 -1.60 10.17 -6.24
CA ARG A 19 -1.73 8.76 -6.63
C ARG A 19 -1.71 7.80 -5.43
N LEU A 20 -0.80 8.00 -4.48
CA LEU A 20 -0.71 7.17 -3.27
C LEU A 20 -1.93 7.35 -2.34
N GLU A 21 -2.54 8.52 -2.33
CA GLU A 21 -3.79 8.76 -1.61
C GLU A 21 -4.97 8.08 -2.31
N THR A 22 -5.08 8.16 -3.64
CA THR A 22 -6.15 7.49 -4.40
C THR A 22 -6.06 5.97 -4.33
N MET A 23 -4.83 5.42 -4.28
CA MET A 23 -4.59 3.98 -4.12
C MET A 23 -5.25 3.40 -2.87
N ARG A 24 -5.56 4.22 -1.85
CA ARG A 24 -6.31 3.75 -0.66
C ARG A 24 -7.68 3.18 -1.03
N ALA A 25 -8.39 3.83 -1.95
CA ALA A 25 -9.69 3.36 -2.42
C ALA A 25 -9.55 2.06 -3.23
N ASP A 26 -8.49 1.96 -4.03
CA ASP A 26 -8.19 0.76 -4.83
C ASP A 26 -7.85 -0.43 -3.95
N VAL A 27 -7.00 -0.24 -2.93
CA VAL A 27 -6.69 -1.28 -1.94
C VAL A 27 -7.97 -1.76 -1.23
N LYS A 28 -8.87 -0.84 -0.85
CA LYS A 28 -10.13 -1.21 -0.21
C LYS A 28 -11.00 -2.07 -1.13
N ARG A 29 -11.12 -1.70 -2.41
CA ARG A 29 -11.87 -2.47 -3.41
C ARG A 29 -11.24 -3.85 -3.65
N ALA A 30 -9.92 -3.90 -3.79
CA ALA A 30 -9.17 -5.15 -3.98
C ALA A 30 -9.33 -6.10 -2.78
N ARG A 31 -9.27 -5.59 -1.54
CA ARG A 31 -9.53 -6.41 -0.34
C ARG A 31 -10.93 -7.02 -0.34
N HIS A 32 -11.93 -6.26 -0.78
CA HIS A 32 -13.30 -6.79 -0.89
C HIS A 32 -13.40 -7.87 -1.97
N ALA A 33 -12.79 -7.66 -3.14
CA ALA A 33 -12.77 -8.66 -4.21
C ALA A 33 -12.06 -9.95 -3.76
N ILE A 34 -10.93 -9.84 -3.06
CA ILE A 34 -10.20 -10.99 -2.48
C ILE A 34 -11.09 -11.76 -1.50
N LYS A 35 -11.84 -11.06 -0.64
CA LYS A 35 -12.79 -11.70 0.27
C LYS A 35 -13.87 -12.49 -0.49
N VAL A 36 -14.43 -11.92 -1.54
CA VAL A 36 -15.41 -12.63 -2.39
C VAL A 36 -14.78 -13.86 -3.05
N MET A 37 -13.53 -13.75 -3.53
CA MET A 37 -12.81 -14.89 -4.10
C MET A 37 -12.59 -16.01 -3.07
N GLU A 38 -12.24 -15.66 -1.83
CA GLU A 38 -12.09 -16.59 -0.71
C GLU A 38 -13.42 -17.29 -0.37
N GLU A 39 -14.54 -16.55 -0.34
CA GLU A 39 -15.89 -17.10 -0.14
C GLU A 39 -16.32 -18.05 -1.28
N LEU A 40 -15.80 -17.87 -2.49
CA LEU A 40 -16.00 -18.76 -3.64
C LEU A 40 -15.06 -19.97 -3.63
N GLY A 41 -14.18 -20.10 -2.62
CA GLY A 41 -13.25 -21.22 -2.49
C GLY A 41 -12.01 -21.12 -3.39
N LEU A 42 -11.68 -19.91 -3.89
CA LEU A 42 -10.45 -19.69 -4.64
C LEU A 42 -9.27 -19.52 -3.69
N ASP A 43 -8.09 -20.01 -4.10
CA ASP A 43 -6.85 -19.70 -3.41
C ASP A 43 -6.48 -18.24 -3.67
N VAL A 44 -6.42 -17.46 -2.59
CA VAL A 44 -6.13 -16.03 -2.62
C VAL A 44 -4.83 -15.66 -1.90
N LEU A 45 -4.03 -16.64 -1.47
CA LEU A 45 -2.85 -16.36 -0.64
C LEU A 45 -1.89 -15.39 -1.33
N GLU A 46 -1.47 -15.71 -2.56
CA GLU A 46 -0.49 -14.91 -3.29
C GLU A 46 -1.00 -13.49 -3.61
N ILE A 47 -2.27 -13.36 -4.02
CA ILE A 47 -2.84 -12.05 -4.35
C ILE A 47 -3.05 -11.18 -3.10
N LYS A 48 -3.37 -11.80 -1.96
CA LYS A 48 -3.50 -11.13 -0.67
C LYS A 48 -2.14 -10.60 -0.19
N GLU A 49 -1.09 -11.42 -0.26
CA GLU A 49 0.27 -11.02 0.10
C GLU A 49 0.77 -9.86 -0.76
N LYS A 50 0.56 -9.93 -2.08
CA LYS A 50 0.91 -8.84 -3.00
C LYS A 50 0.18 -7.54 -2.68
N LEU A 51 -1.11 -7.63 -2.35
CA LEU A 51 -1.91 -6.45 -1.98
C LEU A 51 -1.44 -5.85 -0.65
N ASP A 52 -1.13 -6.68 0.34
CA ASP A 52 -0.64 -6.24 1.64
C ASP A 52 0.75 -5.59 1.52
N TRP A 53 1.64 -6.16 0.71
CA TRP A 53 2.92 -5.54 0.38
C TRP A 53 2.72 -4.16 -0.27
N ALA A 54 1.86 -4.03 -1.27
CA ALA A 54 1.61 -2.77 -1.95
C ALA A 54 1.01 -1.70 -1.02
N ASP A 55 0.08 -2.06 -0.12
CA ASP A 55 -0.47 -1.12 0.86
C ASP A 55 0.58 -0.70 1.91
N ASN A 56 1.48 -1.61 2.31
CA ASN A 56 2.58 -1.27 3.19
C ASN A 56 3.57 -0.30 2.55
N VAL A 57 3.97 -0.55 1.29
CA VAL A 57 4.83 0.39 0.54
C VAL A 57 4.16 1.76 0.45
N ARG A 58 2.87 1.81 0.11
CA ARG A 58 2.09 3.06 0.04
C ARG A 58 2.10 3.82 1.36
N LYS A 59 1.86 3.13 2.49
CA LYS A 59 1.88 3.74 3.83
C LYS A 59 3.26 4.26 4.20
N THR A 60 4.32 3.48 3.93
CA THR A 60 5.70 3.90 4.19
C THR A 60 6.05 5.13 3.37
N LEU A 61 5.74 5.14 2.07
CA LEU A 61 6.01 6.30 1.22
C LEU A 61 5.31 7.57 1.71
N LEU A 62 4.04 7.46 2.13
CA LEU A 62 3.31 8.59 2.71
C LEU A 62 3.82 9.01 4.09
N ARG A 63 4.38 8.11 4.89
CA ARG A 63 4.89 8.42 6.24
C ARG A 63 6.27 9.06 6.19
N GLU A 64 7.16 8.55 5.34
CA GLU A 64 8.56 8.98 5.28
C GLU A 64 8.77 10.22 4.39
N PHE A 65 7.88 10.48 3.42
CA PHE A 65 8.14 11.49 2.37
C PHE A 65 7.02 12.54 2.15
N VAL A 66 5.97 12.56 2.97
CA VAL A 66 4.89 13.59 2.96
C VAL A 66 4.80 14.28 4.31
#